data_AF-E0XPP3-F1
#
_entry.id   AF-E0XPP3-F1
#
_cell.length_a   1.000
_cell.length_b   1.000
_cell.length_c   1.000
_cell.angle_alpha   90.00
_cell.angle_beta   90.00
_cell.angle_gamma   90.00
#
_symmetry.space_group_name_H-M   'P 1'
#
loop_
_entity.id
_entity.type
_entity.pdbx_description
1 polymer ?
#
loop_
_entity_poly.entity_id
_entity_poly.type
_entity_poly.pdbx_seq_one_letter_code
_entity_poly.pdbx_strand_id
1 'polypeptide(L)' 'MMVERVLALLAFLLFAAFLGIIAFSVMRADLFVVCLIGLALVAYDIWGQLFRRRT' A
#
# COMPACT_ATOMS: atom_id res chain seq x y z
N MET A 1 -13.78 -1.83 -14.78
CA MET A 1 -13.41 -1.09 -16.01
C MET A 1 -11.94 -0.69 -15.94
N MET A 2 -11.22 -0.69 -17.07
CA MET A 2 -9.75 -0.54 -17.14
C MET A 2 -9.20 0.64 -16.33
N VAL A 3 -9.94 1.76 -16.32
CA VAL A 3 -9.63 2.98 -15.56
C VAL A 3 -9.51 2.72 -14.06
N GLU A 4 -10.38 1.90 -13.47
CA GLU A 4 -10.36 1.59 -12.03
C GLU A 4 -9.10 0.79 -11.66
N ARG A 5 -8.67 -0.12 -12.54
CA ARG A 5 -7.43 -0.89 -12.35
C ARG A 5 -6.18 -0.01 -12.43
N VAL A 6 -6.15 0.90 -13.41
CA VAL A 6 -5.04 1.85 -13.57
C VAL A 6 -4.99 2.80 -12.38
N LEU A 7 -6.13 3.32 -11.93
CA LEU A 7 -6.22 4.20 -10.77
C LEU A 7 -5.79 3.47 -9.48
N ALA A 8 -6.20 2.21 -9.30
CA ALA A 8 -5.77 1.41 -8.16
C ALA A 8 -4.25 1.17 -8.14
N LEU A 9 -3.64 0.85 -9.29
CA LEU A 9 -2.19 0.73 -9.40
C LEU A 9 -1.47 2.04 -9.11
N LEU A 10 -1.99 3.15 -9.61
CA LEU A 10 -1.40 4.48 -9.42
C LEU A 10 -1.50 4.92 -7.96
N ALA A 11 -2.66 4.71 -7.32
CA ALA A 11 -2.85 4.98 -5.89
C ALA A 11 -1.91 4.12 -5.03
N PHE A 12 -1.74 2.84 -5.36
CA PHE A 12 -0.80 1.96 -4.67
C PHE A 12 0.65 2.42 -4.84
N LEU A 13 1.05 2.78 -6.05
CA LEU A 13 2.41 3.24 -6.34
C LEU A 13 2.71 4.55 -5.60
N LEU A 14 1.77 5.49 -5.59
CA LEU A 14 1.89 6.75 -4.85
C LEU A 14 1.98 6.51 -3.34
N PHE A 15 1.15 5.61 -2.80
CA PHE A 15 1.18 5.22 -1.39
C PHE A 15 2.52 4.59 -1.01
N ALA A 16 3.01 3.63 -1.79
CA ALA A 16 4.28 2.97 -1.56
C ALA A 16 5.47 3.95 -1.64
N ALA A 17 5.45 4.87 -2.61
CA ALA A 17 6.47 5.91 -2.75
C ALA A 17 6.46 6.87 -1.54
N PHE A 18 5.29 7.30 -1.10
CA PHE A 18 5.14 8.16 0.08
C PHE A 18 5.66 7.48 1.34
N LEU A 19 5.30 6.20 1.54
CA LEU A 19 5.78 5.40 2.66
C LEU A 19 7.31 5.25 2.64
N GLY A 20 7.89 4.99 1.47
CA GLY A 20 9.33 4.85 1.29
C GLY A 20 10.09 6.15 1.58
N ILE A 21 9.56 7.29 1.14
CA ILE A 21 10.12 8.62 1.43
C ILE A 21 10.09 8.89 2.94
N ILE A 22 8.97 8.60 3.60
CA ILE A 22 8.83 8.78 5.05
C ILE A 22 9.83 7.90 5.82
N ALA A 23 9.92 6.62 5.45
CA ALA A 23 10.84 5.69 6.09
C ALA A 23 12.31 6.14 5.96
N PHE A 24 12.70 6.66 4.79
CA PHE A 24 14.07 7.12 4.54
C PHE A 24 14.37 8.50 5.15
N SER A 25 13.40 9.41 5.17
CA SER A 25 13.62 10.80 5.56
C SER A 25 13.73 11.02 7.07
N VAL A 26 13.13 10.15 7.89
CA VAL A 26 13.06 10.40 9.35
C VAL A 26 13.96 9.47 10.16
N MET A 27 14.35 8.32 9.60
CA MET A 27 15.31 7.37 10.21
C MET A 27 15.02 7.06 11.70
N ARG A 28 13.73 6.97 12.04
CA ARG A 28 13.20 6.67 13.37
C ARG A 28 12.47 5.33 13.35
N ALA A 29 12.75 4.49 14.35
CA ALA A 29 12.21 3.13 14.42
C ALA A 29 10.66 3.11 14.52
N ASP A 30 10.07 4.10 15.19
CA ASP A 30 8.61 4.25 15.31
C ASP A 30 7.92 4.40 13.94
N LEU A 31 8.47 5.25 13.08
CA LEU A 31 7.95 5.47 11.72
C LEU A 31 8.10 4.25 10.83
N PHE A 32 9.18 3.48 10.99
CA PHE A 32 9.36 2.24 10.25
C PHE A 32 8.26 1.22 10.59
N VAL A 33 7.92 1.09 11.88
CA VAL A 33 6.84 0.18 12.34
C VAL A 33 5.49 0.60 11.79
N VAL A 34 5.16 1.89 11.83
CA VAL A 34 3.88 2.40 11.28
C VAL A 34 3.81 2.19 9.77
N CYS A 35 4.91 2.42 9.05
CA CYS A 35 5.01 2.10 7.62
C CYS A 35 4.77 0.60 7.37
N LEU A 36 5.42 -0.27 8.13
CA LEU A 36 5.28 -1.73 7.95
C LEU A 36 3.85 -2.21 8.21
N ILE A 37 3.17 -1.63 9.20
CA ILE A 37 1.74 -1.91 9.48
C ILE A 37 0.86 -1.43 8.31
N GLY A 38 1.09 -0.22 7.81
CA GLY A 38 0.35 0.32 6.66
C GLY A 38 0.53 -0.57 5.42
N LEU A 39 1.75 -1.00 5.13
CA LEU A 39 2.08 -1.93 4.05
C LEU A 39 1.37 -3.29 4.23
N ALA A 40 1.37 -3.83 5.44
CA ALA A 40 0.71 -5.10 5.75
C ALA A 40 -0.82 -5.02 5.55
N LEU A 41 -1.45 -3.91 5.97
CA LEU A 41 -2.89 -3.68 5.78
C LEU A 41 -3.25 -3.55 4.30
N VAL A 42 -2.46 -2.80 3.53
CA VAL A 42 -2.67 -2.68 2.08
C VAL A 42 -2.47 -4.03 1.38
N ALA A 43 -1.43 -4.78 1.75
CA ALA A 43 -1.22 -6.12 1.22
C ALA A 43 -2.39 -7.06 1.55
N TYR A 44 -2.94 -6.96 2.75
CA TYR A 44 -4.12 -7.71 3.17
C TYR A 44 -5.37 -7.34 2.37
N ASP A 45 -5.60 -6.04 2.12
CA ASP A 45 -6.72 -5.57 1.31
C ASP A 45 -6.59 -6.04 -0.15
N ILE A 46 -5.39 -5.95 -0.74
CA ILE A 46 -5.11 -6.48 -2.09
C ILE A 46 -5.34 -7.99 -2.14
N TRP A 47 -4.88 -8.73 -1.13
CA TRP A 47 -5.10 -10.18 -1.04
C TRP A 47 -6.60 -10.49 -0.95
N GLY A 48 -7.33 -9.76 -0.12
CA GLY A 48 -8.79 -9.85 -0.02
C GLY A 48 -9.49 -9.55 -1.35
N GLN A 49 -9.15 -8.46 -2.02
CA GLN A 49 -9.71 -8.10 -3.33
C GLN A 49 -9.38 -9.15 -4.42
N LEU A 50 -8.18 -9.74 -4.37
CA LEU A 50 -7.76 -10.77 -5.33
C LEU A 50 -8.48 -12.10 -5.10
N PHE A 51 -8.69 -12.50 -3.84
CA PHE A 51 -9.38 -13.75 -3.49
C PHE A 51 -10.91 -13.63 -3.45
N ARG A 52 -11.48 -12.44 -3.29
CA ARG A 52 -12.94 -12.21 -3.19
C ARG A 52 -13.63 -12.03 -4.54
N ARG A 53 -12.93 -12.16 -5.67
CA ARG A 53 -13.49 -12.16 -7.04
C ARG A 53 -14.29 -13.43 -7.42
N ARG A 54 -14.88 -14.15 -6.46
CA ARG A 54 -15.60 -15.43 -6.66
C ARG A 54 -16.99 -15.47 -6.01
N THR A 55 -17.73 -14.36 -6.08
CA THR A 55 -19.21 -14.36 -5.99
C THR A 55 -19.74 -13.23 -6.86
#